data_AF-A0A965L4Y1-F1
#
_entry.id   AF-A0A965L4Y1-F1
#
_cell.length_a   1.000
_cell.length_b   1.000
_cell.length_c   1.000
_cell.angle_alpha   90.00
_cell.angle_beta   90.00
_cell.angle_gamma   90.00
#
_symmetry.space_group_name_H-M   'P 1'
#
loop_
_entity.id
_entity.type
_entity.pdbx_description
1 polymer ?
#
loop_
_entity_poly.entity_id
_entity_poly.type
_entity_poly.pdbx_seq_one_letter_code
_entity_poly.pdbx_strand_id
1 'polypeptide(L)'
;SIAIDRSLWCYGAPFWISTRIPWRNNQETPFDRLMIAQDTGSAILGAARADLFFGSGDQAGQLAGAVRHKADFIVLLPKESFTL
;
A
#
# COMPACT_ATOMS: atom_id res chain seq x y z
N SER A 1 2.50 6.31 1.43
CA SER A 1 2.67 5.21 2.40
C SER A 1 1.48 4.27 2.29
N ILE A 2 1.48 3.15 3.02
CA ILE A 2 0.31 2.27 3.12
C ILE A 2 -0.03 1.93 4.56
N ALA A 3 -1.32 1.67 4.79
CA ALA A 3 -1.79 0.95 5.98
C ALA A 3 -1.84 -0.55 5.69
N ILE A 4 -1.43 -1.37 6.67
CA ILE A 4 -1.40 -2.85 6.57
C ILE A 4 -2.06 -3.52 7.77
N ASP A 5 -2.26 -4.84 7.67
CA ASP A 5 -2.64 -5.69 8.80
C ASP A 5 -1.45 -5.90 9.74
N ARG A 6 -1.51 -5.28 10.94
CA ARG A 6 -0.42 -5.34 11.94
C ARG A 6 -0.20 -6.73 12.53
N SER A 7 -1.18 -7.63 12.44
CA SER A 7 -1.04 -8.99 12.95
C SER A 7 -0.17 -9.86 12.05
N LEU A 8 0.01 -9.46 10.78
CA LEU A 8 0.75 -10.19 9.76
C LEU A 8 2.04 -9.49 9.37
N TRP A 9 2.04 -8.15 9.33
CA TRP A 9 3.16 -7.37 8.79
C TRP A 9 3.70 -6.34 9.78
N CYS A 10 5.01 -6.12 9.73
CA CYS A 10 5.70 -5.12 10.53
C CYS A 10 5.63 -3.74 9.88
N TYR A 11 5.60 -2.69 10.71
CA TYR A 11 5.92 -1.34 10.22
C TYR A 11 7.32 -1.27 9.62
N GLY A 12 7.49 -0.37 8.66
CA GLY A 12 8.73 -0.20 7.91
C GLY A 12 8.94 -1.22 6.80
N ALA A 13 8.15 -2.30 6.75
CA ALA A 13 8.27 -3.29 5.68
C ALA A 13 8.01 -2.64 4.30
N PRO A 14 8.87 -2.87 3.31
CA PRO A 14 8.66 -2.43 1.93
C PRO A 14 7.73 -3.40 1.19
N PHE A 15 6.74 -2.84 0.49
CA PHE A 15 5.81 -3.57 -0.37
C PHE A 15 5.88 -3.00 -1.78
N TRP A 16 6.14 -3.85 -2.76
CA TRP A 16 5.84 -3.52 -4.15
C TRP A 16 4.36 -3.81 -4.40
N ILE A 17 3.63 -2.80 -4.85
CA ILE A 17 2.23 -2.89 -5.22
C ILE A 17 2.12 -2.68 -6.73
N SER A 18 1.52 -3.65 -7.41
CA SER A 18 1.21 -3.58 -8.84
C SER A 18 -0.30 -3.65 -9.05
N THR A 19 -0.86 -2.64 -9.70
CA THR A 19 -2.29 -2.56 -10.00
C THR A 19 -2.54 -1.52 -11.10
N ARG A 20 -3.80 -1.36 -11.52
CA ARG A 20 -4.26 -0.24 -12.34
C ARG A 20 -5.30 0.54 -11.56
N ILE A 21 -5.01 1.82 -11.27
CA ILE A 21 -5.87 2.68 -10.45
C ILE A 21 -5.89 4.13 -10.97
N PRO A 22 -6.94 4.89 -10.67
CA PRO A 22 -7.11 6.25 -11.16
C PRO A 22 -6.30 7.31 -10.37
N TRP A 23 -4.99 7.14 -10.21
CA TRP A 23 -4.20 7.92 -9.22
C TRP A 23 -3.58 9.24 -9.72
N ARG A 24 -3.59 9.52 -11.04
CA ARG A 24 -2.99 10.74 -11.62
C ARG A 24 -4.02 11.75 -12.13
N ASN A 25 -4.97 11.28 -12.92
CA ASN A 25 -5.90 12.10 -13.69
C ASN A 25 -7.30 11.48 -13.75
N ASN A 26 -7.70 10.76 -12.71
CA ASN A 26 -8.94 9.98 -12.63
C ASN A 26 -9.11 8.89 -13.71
N GLN A 27 -8.07 8.58 -14.50
CA GLN A 27 -8.06 7.45 -15.43
C GLN A 27 -7.21 6.30 -14.88
N GLU A 28 -7.68 5.06 -15.06
CA GLU A 28 -6.92 3.88 -14.67
C GLU A 28 -5.58 3.79 -15.40
N THR A 29 -4.52 4.05 -14.65
CA THR A 29 -3.14 3.96 -15.13
C THR A 29 -2.39 2.95 -14.28
N PRO A 30 -1.32 2.33 -14.83
CA PRO A 30 -0.46 1.47 -14.03
C PRO A 30 0.04 2.19 -12.78
N PHE A 31 -0.07 1.49 -11.66
CA PHE A 31 0.51 1.85 -10.38
C PHE A 31 1.40 0.70 -9.96
N ASP A 32 2.68 0.86 -10.25
CA ASP A 32 3.74 -0.09 -9.94
C ASP A 32 4.75 0.64 -9.06
N ARG A 33 4.58 0.55 -7.73
CA ARG A 33 5.35 1.37 -6.78
C ARG A 33 5.80 0.57 -5.57
N LEU A 34 7.02 0.86 -5.15
CA LEU A 34 7.49 0.53 -3.82
C LEU A 34 6.87 1.48 -2.79
N MET A 35 6.18 0.91 -1.81
CA MET A 35 5.49 1.61 -0.74
C MET A 35 6.02 1.10 0.61
N ILE A 36 6.01 1.98 1.61
CA ILE A 36 6.42 1.61 2.97
C ILE A 36 5.17 1.48 3.85
N ALA A 37 5.09 0.38 4.60
CA ALA A 37 4.11 0.18 5.66
C ALA A 37 4.39 1.14 6.82
N GLN A 38 3.59 2.20 6.95
CA GLN A 38 3.77 3.22 7.99
C GLN A 38 2.53 3.41 8.84
N ASP A 39 1.45 2.69 8.53
CA ASP A 39 0.18 2.80 9.24
C ASP A 39 -0.56 1.45 9.29
N THR A 40 -1.64 1.41 10.07
CA THR A 40 -2.52 0.25 10.27
C THR A 40 -3.96 0.72 10.40
N GLY A 41 -4.92 -0.11 10.03
CA GLY A 41 -6.34 0.20 10.24
C GLY A 41 -7.12 -1.05 10.68
N SER A 42 -8.11 -0.88 11.54
CA SER A 42 -8.94 -2.00 12.04
C SER A 42 -9.69 -2.76 10.93
N ALA A 43 -9.95 -2.10 9.80
CA ALA A 43 -10.57 -2.69 8.61
C ALA A 43 -9.56 -3.24 7.58
N ILE A 44 -8.26 -3.09 7.82
CA ILE A 44 -7.20 -3.52 6.90
C ILE A 44 -6.67 -4.86 7.41
N LEU A 45 -7.33 -5.92 6.97
CA LEU A 45 -7.06 -7.29 7.43
C LEU A 45 -6.69 -8.20 6.24
N GLY A 46 -5.75 -9.12 6.48
CA GLY A 46 -5.29 -10.12 5.52
C GLY A 46 -3.95 -9.80 4.86
N ALA A 47 -3.30 -10.85 4.35
CA ALA A 47 -1.92 -10.80 3.88
C ALA A 47 -1.72 -9.88 2.65
N ALA A 48 -2.70 -9.81 1.75
CA ALA A 48 -2.64 -9.00 0.52
C ALA A 48 -3.73 -7.91 0.52
N ARG A 49 -3.83 -7.17 1.64
CA ARG A 49 -4.73 -6.02 1.82
C ARG A 49 -3.93 -4.83 2.31
N ALA A 50 -4.07 -3.71 1.63
CA ALA A 50 -3.53 -2.43 2.08
C ALA A 50 -4.47 -1.28 1.76
N ASP A 51 -4.31 -0.19 2.49
CA ASP A 51 -4.90 1.10 2.17
C ASP A 51 -3.82 2.07 1.68
N LEU A 52 -4.06 2.74 0.56
CA LEU A 52 -3.10 3.66 -0.06
C LEU A 52 -3.32 5.07 0.47
N PHE A 53 -2.29 5.64 1.10
CA PHE A 53 -2.33 7.05 1.47
C PHE A 53 -1.97 7.93 0.26
N PHE A 54 -2.95 8.70 -0.22
CA PHE A 54 -2.82 9.62 -1.36
C PHE A 54 -2.42 11.05 -0.98
N GLY A 55 -2.28 11.36 0.31
CA GLY A 55 -2.09 12.72 0.81
C GLY A 55 -3.33 13.25 1.53
N SER A 56 -3.42 14.57 1.67
CA SER A 56 -4.50 15.24 2.39
C SER A 56 -5.26 16.23 1.50
N GLY A 57 -6.50 16.56 1.88
CA GLY A 57 -7.36 17.49 1.14
C GLY A 57 -8.34 16.80 0.18
N ASP A 58 -9.24 17.59 -0.40
CA ASP A 58 -10.40 17.09 -1.14
C ASP A 58 -10.01 16.22 -2.36
N GLN A 59 -8.97 16.64 -3.09
CA GLN A 59 -8.47 15.87 -4.23
C GLN A 59 -7.94 14.49 -3.81
N ALA A 60 -7.19 14.42 -2.70
CA ALA A 60 -6.70 13.15 -2.18
C ALA A 60 -7.85 12.24 -1.71
N GLY A 61 -8.87 12.83 -1.07
CA GLY A 61 -10.08 12.11 -0.67
C GLY A 61 -10.87 11.54 -1.86
N GLN A 62 -11.00 12.31 -2.95
CA GLN A 62 -11.64 11.84 -4.19
C GLN A 62 -10.89 10.66 -4.82
N LEU A 63 -9.56 10.76 -4.89
CA LEU A 63 -8.72 9.67 -5.40
C LEU A 63 -8.82 8.43 -4.51
N ALA A 64 -8.74 8.59 -3.18
CA ALA A 64 -8.86 7.49 -2.24
C ALA A 64 -10.22 6.78 -2.34
N GLY A 65 -11.31 7.54 -2.41
CA GLY A 65 -12.67 7.00 -2.53
C GLY A 65 -12.92 6.21 -3.83
N ALA A 66 -12.18 6.52 -4.89
CA ALA A 66 -12.25 5.79 -6.15
C ALA A 66 -11.50 4.45 -6.13
N VAL A 67 -10.67 4.16 -5.12
CA VAL A 67 -9.79 2.99 -5.12
C VAL A 67 -10.43 1.81 -4.37
N ARG A 68 -10.92 0.84 -5.15
CA ARG A 68 -11.28 -0.50 -4.67
C ARG A 68 -10.90 -1.56 -5.71
N HIS A 69 -9.61 -1.83 -5.82
CA HIS A 69 -9.05 -2.64 -6.92
C HIS A 69 -8.31 -3.87 -6.38
N LYS A 70 -8.24 -4.91 -7.21
CA LYS A 70 -7.28 -5.99 -7.01
C LYS A 70 -5.87 -5.48 -7.29
N ALA A 71 -4.90 -6.00 -6.56
CA ALA A 71 -3.50 -5.65 -6.71
C ALA A 71 -2.63 -6.85 -6.36
N ASP A 72 -1.48 -6.94 -7.00
CA ASP A 72 -0.44 -7.88 -6.65
C ASP A 72 0.51 -7.24 -5.62
N PHE A 73 0.89 -8.03 -4.62
CA PHE A 73 1.73 -7.62 -3.52
C PHE A 73 3.00 -8.47 -3.49
N ILE A 74 4.16 -7.80 -3.50
CA ILE A 74 5.45 -8.45 -3.22
C ILE A 74 6.05 -7.76 -2.01
N VAL A 75 6.26 -8.52 -0.93
CA VAL A 75 6.91 -8.01 0.28
C VAL A 75 8.41 -8.21 0.18
N LEU A 76 9.18 -7.14 0.34
CA LEU A 76 10.63 -7.21 0.32
C LEU A 76 11.13 -7.45 1.74
N LEU A 77 11.44 -8.70 2.05
CA LEU A 77 12.04 -9.04 3.34
C LEU A 77 13.53 -8.71 3.32
N PRO A 78 14.09 -8.17 4.43
CA PRO A 78 15.53 -8.03 4.55
C PRO A 78 16.21 -9.38 4.28
N LYS A 79 17.28 -9.36 3.49
CA LYS A 79 18.21 -10.49 3.49
C LYS A 79 18.77 -10.59 4.91
N GLU A 80 18.84 -11.82 5.44
CA GLU A 80 19.45 -12.07 6.75
C GLU A 80 20.74 -11.26 6.89
N SER A 81 20.74 -10.35 7.86
CA SER A 81 21.92 -9.60 8.23
C SER A 81 22.52 -10.34 9.41
N PHE A 82 23.42 -11.28 9.14
CA PHE A 82 24.29 -11.81 10.19
C PHE A 82 25.03 -10.63 10.82
N THR A 83 24.70 -10.32 12.07
CA THR A 83 25.46 -9.40 12.90
C THR A 83 26.23 -10.26 13.89
N LEU A 84 27.55 -10.24 13.81
CA LEU A 84 28.47 -10.83 14.80
C LEU A 84 28.47 -10.00 16.09
#